data_AF-A0A5N5D6X9-F1
#
_entry.id   AF-A0A5N5D6X9-F1
#
_cell.length_a   1.000
_cell.length_b   1.000
_cell.length_c   1.000
_cell.angle_alpha   90.00
_cell.angle_beta   90.00
_cell.angle_gamma   90.00
#
_symmetry.space_group_name_H-M   'P 1'
#
loop_
_entity.id
_entity.type
_entity.pdbx_description
1 polymer ?
#
loop_
_entity_poly.entity_id
_entity_poly.type
_entity_poly.pdbx_seq_one_letter_code
_entity_poly.pdbx_strand_id
1 'polypeptide(L)'
;MPNVHTLVLYIENRYPVDGSQHRLLLALYSALPNLTTLHLLKLDTTSSLQHTLSLTQYAPQSRIPTLRHLGIQRGFFRTVQEVIGTVRTQKDVLRSIEIRRTCIPSVVDLLAVLQRELPCLENVEFEENTVGPWDDVWFRWADGEYDRGRHAREMVEEKGVRQTLDEMIAGLRLVRPRS
;
A
#
# COMPACT_ATOMS: atom_id res chain seq x y z
N MET A 1 -6.32 7.77 -27.90
CA MET A 1 -6.50 7.15 -26.56
C MET A 1 -6.35 8.22 -25.50
N PRO A 2 -7.17 8.24 -24.44
CA PRO A 2 -7.08 9.25 -23.40
C PRO A 2 -5.75 9.13 -22.63
N ASN A 3 -5.09 10.26 -22.37
CA ASN A 3 -3.81 10.33 -21.67
C ASN A 3 -4.05 10.42 -20.15
N VAL A 4 -4.54 9.32 -19.57
CA VAL A 4 -4.86 9.25 -18.14
C VAL A 4 -3.60 8.95 -17.35
N HIS A 5 -3.21 9.88 -16.47
CA HIS A 5 -2.04 9.75 -15.59
C HIS A 5 -2.43 9.32 -14.18
N THR A 6 -3.68 9.56 -13.78
CA THR A 6 -4.20 9.30 -12.44
C THR A 6 -5.46 8.47 -12.53
N LEU A 7 -5.51 7.40 -11.75
CA LEU A 7 -6.67 6.53 -11.63
C LEU A 7 -7.01 6.34 -10.15
N VAL A 8 -8.25 6.64 -9.79
CA VAL A 8 -8.79 6.34 -8.46
C VAL A 8 -9.83 5.25 -8.65
N LEU A 9 -9.60 4.09 -8.04
CA LEU A 9 -10.50 2.95 -8.11
C LEU A 9 -11.13 2.71 -6.75
N TYR A 10 -12.46 2.69 -6.77
CA TYR A 10 -13.27 2.30 -5.64
C TYR A 10 -13.75 0.87 -5.87
N ILE A 11 -13.30 -0.05 -5.04
CA ILE A 11 -13.60 -1.48 -5.17
C ILE A 11 -14.20 -1.91 -3.84
N GLU A 12 -15.52 -1.97 -3.76
CA GLU A 12 -16.22 -2.31 -2.53
C GLU A 12 -16.93 -3.65 -2.75
N ASN A 13 -16.48 -4.71 -2.08
CA ASN A 13 -17.07 -6.05 -2.17
C ASN A 13 -18.37 -6.16 -1.35
N ARG A 14 -19.41 -5.41 -1.71
CA ARG A 14 -20.73 -5.51 -1.07
C ARG A 14 -21.60 -6.61 -1.72
N TYR A 15 -21.28 -7.04 -2.93
CA TYR A 15 -22.04 -8.03 -3.68
C TYR A 15 -21.13 -9.04 -4.42
N PRO A 16 -21.61 -10.26 -4.74
CA PRO A 16 -20.83 -11.28 -5.47
C PRO A 16 -20.30 -10.84 -6.85
N VAL A 17 -20.88 -9.78 -7.41
CA VAL A 17 -20.48 -9.17 -8.69
C VAL A 17 -19.13 -8.44 -8.59
N ASP A 18 -18.69 -8.06 -7.39
CA ASP A 18 -17.49 -7.24 -7.17
C ASP A 18 -16.17 -8.03 -7.32
N GLY A 19 -16.20 -9.36 -7.16
CA GLY A 19 -15.05 -10.23 -7.49
C GLY A 19 -14.66 -10.22 -8.98
N SER A 20 -15.52 -9.69 -9.86
CA SER A 20 -15.19 -9.46 -11.27
C SER A 20 -14.47 -8.13 -11.52
N GLN A 21 -14.64 -7.12 -10.65
CA GLN A 21 -13.98 -5.81 -10.80
C GLN A 21 -12.48 -5.91 -10.56
N HIS A 22 -12.04 -6.75 -9.62
CA HIS A 22 -10.63 -7.09 -9.43
C HIS A 22 -10.00 -7.68 -10.70
N ARG A 23 -10.74 -8.53 -11.44
CA ARG A 23 -10.25 -9.15 -12.68
C ARG A 23 -10.02 -8.14 -13.81
N LEU A 24 -10.71 -6.99 -13.78
CA LEU A 24 -10.61 -5.94 -14.79
C LEU A 24 -9.41 -5.00 -14.57
N LEU A 25 -8.76 -5.04 -13.40
CA LEU A 25 -7.58 -4.21 -13.11
C LEU A 25 -6.47 -4.39 -14.15
N LEU A 26 -6.21 -5.63 -14.56
CA LEU A 26 -5.17 -5.96 -15.55
C LEU A 26 -5.45 -5.33 -16.92
N ALA A 27 -6.71 -5.38 -17.36
CA ALA A 27 -7.17 -4.76 -18.59
C ALA A 27 -7.12 -3.22 -18.50
N LEU A 28 -7.46 -2.66 -17.34
CA LEU A 28 -7.35 -1.23 -17.04
C LEU A 28 -5.91 -0.73 -17.14
N TYR A 29 -4.94 -1.40 -16.50
CA TYR A 29 -3.53 -1.03 -16.63
C TYR A 29 -3.02 -1.13 -18.07
N SER A 30 -3.43 -2.18 -18.79
CA SER A 30 -3.04 -2.38 -20.18
C SER A 30 -3.61 -1.28 -21.10
N ALA A 31 -4.77 -0.72 -20.76
CA ALA A 31 -5.38 0.39 -21.47
C ALA A 31 -4.79 1.77 -21.11
N LEU A 32 -4.04 1.86 -20.01
CA LEU A 32 -3.51 3.11 -19.44
C LEU A 32 -1.97 3.06 -19.31
N PRO A 33 -1.22 3.04 -20.43
CA PRO A 33 0.23 2.87 -20.43
C PRO A 33 1.01 4.03 -19.80
N ASN A 34 0.37 5.19 -19.60
CA ASN A 34 0.97 6.38 -18.99
C ASN A 34 0.53 6.58 -17.54
N LEU A 35 -0.09 5.58 -16.91
CA LEU A 35 -0.57 5.72 -15.54
C LEU A 35 0.61 5.91 -14.57
N THR A 36 0.64 7.04 -13.88
CA THR A 36 1.67 7.39 -12.90
C THR A 36 1.15 7.37 -11.47
N THR A 37 -0.16 7.51 -11.27
CA THR A 37 -0.79 7.54 -9.95
C THR A 37 -1.98 6.59 -9.90
N LEU A 38 -1.99 5.74 -8.88
CA LEU A 38 -3.08 4.81 -8.59
C LEU A 38 -3.50 4.95 -7.13
N HIS A 39 -4.79 5.19 -6.89
CA HIS A 39 -5.39 5.05 -5.57
C HIS A 39 -6.39 3.90 -5.56
N LEU A 40 -6.21 2.95 -4.65
CA LEU A 40 -7.12 1.84 -4.38
C LEU A 40 -7.89 2.13 -3.10
N LEU A 41 -9.19 2.35 -3.22
CA LEU A 41 -10.09 2.66 -2.11
C LEU A 41 -10.98 1.45 -1.81
N LYS A 42 -11.07 1.09 -0.51
CA LYS A 42 -11.93 0.02 0.02
C LYS A 42 -11.64 -1.40 -0.48
N LEU A 43 -10.45 -1.63 -1.02
CA LEU A 43 -10.03 -2.92 -1.56
C LEU A 43 -10.09 -4.03 -0.50
N ASP A 44 -10.95 -5.03 -0.68
CA ASP A 44 -11.03 -6.20 0.20
C ASP A 44 -10.60 -7.46 -0.56
N THR A 45 -9.49 -8.09 -0.16
CA THR A 45 -8.99 -9.32 -0.82
C THR A 45 -9.35 -10.61 -0.07
N THR A 46 -10.13 -10.54 1.02
CA THR A 46 -10.51 -11.71 1.82
C THR A 46 -11.65 -12.53 1.25
N SER A 47 -12.54 -11.89 0.49
CA SER A 47 -13.80 -12.46 0.03
C SER A 47 -13.66 -13.49 -1.11
N SER A 48 -12.47 -13.66 -1.69
CA SER A 48 -12.28 -14.61 -2.81
C SER A 48 -12.00 -16.05 -2.30
N LEU A 49 -13.05 -16.88 -2.32
CA LEU A 49 -12.97 -18.33 -2.11
C LEU A 49 -12.27 -19.08 -3.27
N GLN A 50 -12.04 -18.43 -4.40
CA GLN A 50 -11.42 -19.03 -5.58
C GLN A 50 -10.54 -18.00 -6.29
N HIS A 51 -9.26 -18.32 -6.38
CA HIS A 51 -8.19 -17.55 -7.05
C HIS A 51 -7.67 -16.34 -6.28
N THR A 52 -6.56 -16.58 -5.60
CA THR A 52 -5.59 -15.61 -5.07
C THR A 52 -5.11 -14.71 -6.20
N LEU A 53 -5.91 -13.71 -6.58
CA LEU A 53 -5.50 -12.72 -7.55
C LEU A 53 -4.56 -11.74 -6.86
N SER A 54 -3.30 -12.16 -6.77
CA SER A 54 -2.22 -11.34 -6.24
C SER A 54 -2.16 -10.03 -7.00
N LEU A 55 -1.99 -8.90 -6.30
CA LEU A 55 -1.87 -7.63 -7.00
C LEU A 55 -0.67 -7.62 -7.97
N THR A 56 0.30 -8.52 -7.80
CA THR A 56 1.39 -8.79 -8.75
C THR A 56 0.92 -9.17 -10.15
N GLN A 57 -0.22 -9.85 -10.28
CA GLN A 57 -0.77 -10.21 -11.58
C GLN A 57 -1.30 -8.97 -12.31
N TYR A 58 -1.59 -7.88 -11.59
CA TYR A 58 -2.04 -6.61 -12.17
C TYR A 58 -0.90 -5.65 -12.49
N ALA A 59 0.35 -6.02 -12.20
CA ALA A 59 1.47 -5.25 -12.72
C ALA A 59 1.34 -5.20 -14.25
N PRO A 60 1.39 -4.00 -14.86
CA PRO A 60 1.15 -3.84 -16.28
C PRO A 60 1.99 -4.85 -17.07
N GLN A 61 1.37 -5.56 -18.01
CA GLN A 61 2.14 -6.22 -19.08
C GLN A 61 2.80 -5.20 -20.02
N SER A 62 2.53 -3.91 -19.83
CA SER A 62 3.47 -2.86 -20.21
C SER A 62 4.82 -3.23 -19.61
N ARG A 63 5.78 -3.58 -20.46
CA ARG A 63 7.16 -3.92 -20.09
C ARG A 63 7.87 -2.79 -19.32
N ILE A 64 7.23 -1.62 -19.19
CA ILE A 64 7.77 -0.43 -18.56
C ILE A 64 6.89 -0.10 -17.35
N PRO A 65 7.42 -0.25 -16.12
CA PRO A 65 6.83 0.31 -14.92
C PRO A 65 6.69 1.83 -15.07
N THR A 66 5.51 2.38 -14.82
CA THR A 66 5.25 3.83 -14.89
C THR A 66 4.68 4.40 -13.61
N LEU A 67 4.29 3.55 -12.66
CA LEU A 67 3.57 3.96 -11.46
C LEU A 67 4.53 4.61 -10.47
N ARG A 68 4.40 5.93 -10.31
CA ARG A 68 5.19 6.75 -9.38
C ARG A 68 4.52 6.90 -8.02
N HIS A 69 3.20 6.81 -7.96
CA HIS A 69 2.42 7.01 -6.74
C HIS A 69 1.42 5.87 -6.56
N LEU A 70 1.49 5.20 -5.41
CA LEU A 70 0.56 4.15 -5.01
C LEU A 70 -0.13 4.52 -3.69
N GLY A 71 -1.43 4.75 -3.75
CA GLY A 71 -2.28 4.97 -2.57
C GLY A 71 -3.18 3.77 -2.31
N ILE A 72 -3.26 3.34 -1.06
CA ILE A 72 -4.15 2.28 -0.60
C ILE A 72 -4.87 2.81 0.64
N GLN A 73 -6.19 2.90 0.56
CA GLN A 73 -6.99 3.44 1.65
C GLN A 73 -8.18 2.55 1.97
N ARG A 74 -8.42 2.32 3.26
CA ARG A 74 -9.55 1.49 3.74
C ARG A 74 -9.52 0.06 3.18
N GLY A 75 -8.33 -0.45 2.88
CA GLY A 75 -8.17 -1.80 2.34
C GLY A 75 -8.20 -2.86 3.43
N PHE A 76 -8.56 -4.08 3.05
CA PHE A 76 -8.42 -5.27 3.87
C PHE A 76 -7.67 -6.33 3.07
N PHE A 77 -6.45 -6.64 3.47
CA PHE A 77 -5.61 -7.60 2.76
C PHE A 77 -5.61 -8.95 3.45
N ARG A 78 -5.83 -10.01 2.70
CA ARG A 78 -5.63 -11.38 3.20
C ARG A 78 -4.15 -11.69 3.42
N THR A 79 -3.29 -11.21 2.53
CA THR A 79 -1.84 -11.42 2.61
C THR A 79 -1.08 -10.12 2.31
N VAL A 80 0.03 -9.89 3.02
CA VAL A 80 0.92 -8.74 2.73
C VAL A 80 1.61 -8.87 1.36
N GLN A 81 1.75 -10.11 0.86
CA GLN A 81 2.46 -10.41 -0.40
C GLN A 81 1.80 -9.76 -1.62
N GLU A 82 0.49 -9.53 -1.58
CA GLU A 82 -0.24 -8.80 -2.61
C GLU A 82 0.32 -7.38 -2.77
N VAL A 83 0.43 -6.65 -1.66
CA VAL A 83 0.96 -5.27 -1.67
C VAL A 83 2.45 -5.26 -2.03
N ILE A 84 3.25 -6.11 -1.35
CA ILE A 84 4.70 -6.23 -1.59
C ILE A 84 5.01 -6.50 -3.06
N GLY A 85 4.24 -7.39 -3.67
CA GLY A 85 4.48 -7.76 -5.04
C GLY A 85 4.16 -6.64 -6.03
N THR A 86 3.12 -5.83 -5.78
CA THR A 86 2.86 -4.60 -6.55
C THR A 86 4.04 -3.63 -6.43
N VAL A 87 4.46 -3.37 -5.20
CA VAL A 87 5.58 -2.48 -4.88
C VAL A 87 6.86 -2.93 -5.61
N ARG A 88 7.19 -4.22 -5.56
CA ARG A 88 8.37 -4.79 -6.23
C ARG A 88 8.35 -4.63 -7.75
N THR A 89 7.19 -4.73 -8.38
CA THR A 89 7.07 -4.54 -9.84
C THR A 89 7.30 -3.09 -10.27
N GLN A 90 7.15 -2.13 -9.35
CA GLN A 90 7.31 -0.70 -9.59
C GLN A 90 8.56 -0.13 -8.90
N LYS A 91 9.44 -0.97 -8.34
CA LYS A 91 10.52 -0.55 -7.44
C LYS A 91 11.46 0.53 -8.01
N ASP A 92 11.67 0.52 -9.33
CA ASP A 92 12.62 1.41 -10.01
C ASP A 92 11.99 2.78 -10.36
N VAL A 93 10.67 2.91 -10.23
CA VAL A 93 9.92 4.12 -10.62
C VAL A 93 9.03 4.68 -9.50
N LEU A 94 8.65 3.87 -8.52
CA LEU A 94 7.78 4.27 -7.43
C LEU A 94 8.49 5.30 -6.54
N ARG A 95 7.88 6.48 -6.43
CA ARG A 95 8.38 7.63 -5.67
C ARG A 95 7.60 7.84 -4.38
N SER A 96 6.34 7.44 -4.34
CA SER A 96 5.50 7.63 -3.17
C SER A 96 4.59 6.44 -2.93
N ILE A 97 4.48 6.05 -1.67
CA ILE A 97 3.47 5.11 -1.21
C ILE A 97 2.67 5.72 -0.06
N GLU A 98 1.37 5.53 -0.12
CA GLU A 98 0.42 5.98 0.89
C GLU A 98 -0.44 4.79 1.29
N ILE A 99 -0.49 4.50 2.59
CA ILE A 99 -1.27 3.41 3.15
C ILE A 99 -2.03 3.92 4.36
N ARG A 100 -3.35 4.07 4.22
CA ARG A 100 -4.18 4.62 5.28
C ARG A 100 -5.35 3.72 5.63
N ARG A 101 -5.70 3.63 6.91
CA ARG A 101 -6.90 2.94 7.40
C ARG A 101 -7.02 1.51 6.88
N THR A 102 -5.90 0.85 6.66
CA THR A 102 -5.82 -0.42 5.96
C THR A 102 -5.42 -1.52 6.93
N CYS A 103 -6.09 -2.67 6.83
CA CYS A 103 -5.71 -3.88 7.55
C CYS A 103 -4.66 -4.65 6.75
N ILE A 104 -3.43 -4.69 7.28
CA ILE A 104 -2.27 -5.34 6.65
C ILE A 104 -1.78 -6.45 7.58
N PRO A 105 -1.79 -7.73 7.16
CA PRO A 105 -1.42 -8.85 8.02
C PRO A 105 0.01 -8.80 8.57
N SER A 106 0.94 -8.13 7.88
CA SER A 106 2.31 -7.94 8.35
C SER A 106 2.86 -6.59 7.90
N VAL A 107 2.72 -5.58 8.75
CA VAL A 107 3.25 -4.23 8.45
C VAL A 107 4.78 -4.22 8.46
N VAL A 108 5.42 -5.01 9.32
CA VAL A 108 6.90 -5.11 9.39
C VAL A 108 7.49 -5.55 8.05
N ASP A 109 6.93 -6.60 7.43
CA ASP A 109 7.46 -7.11 6.15
C ASP A 109 7.32 -6.07 5.05
N LEU A 110 6.19 -5.35 5.03
CA LEU A 110 5.98 -4.28 4.05
C LEU A 110 6.98 -3.14 4.24
N LEU A 111 7.16 -2.65 5.47
CA LEU A 111 8.12 -1.60 5.78
C LEU A 111 9.55 -2.03 5.42
N ALA A 112 9.93 -3.27 5.72
CA ALA A 112 11.25 -3.80 5.37
C ALA A 112 11.48 -3.86 3.85
N VAL A 113 10.46 -4.24 3.06
CA VAL A 113 10.53 -4.19 1.60
C VAL A 113 10.68 -2.76 1.10
N LEU A 114 9.85 -1.82 1.60
CA LEU A 114 9.95 -0.40 1.24
C LEU A 114 11.34 0.16 1.53
N GLN A 115 11.93 -0.23 2.65
CA GLN A 115 13.25 0.23 3.08
C GLN A 115 14.39 -0.33 2.23
N ARG A 116 14.32 -1.62 1.85
CA ARG A 116 15.45 -2.35 1.25
C ARG A 116 15.41 -2.41 -0.26
N GLU A 117 14.22 -2.39 -0.84
CA GLU A 117 14.03 -2.75 -2.25
C GLU A 117 13.64 -1.57 -3.14
N LEU A 118 13.31 -0.40 -2.58
CA LEU A 118 12.85 0.78 -3.33
C LEU A 118 13.85 1.94 -3.25
N PRO A 119 14.87 1.94 -4.14
CA PRO A 119 15.93 2.95 -4.10
C PRO A 119 15.45 4.37 -4.47
N CYS A 120 14.30 4.47 -5.13
CA CYS A 120 13.73 5.71 -5.64
C CYS A 120 12.59 6.28 -4.77
N LEU A 121 12.30 5.64 -3.64
CA LEU A 121 11.19 6.06 -2.78
C LEU A 121 11.54 7.39 -2.09
N GLU A 122 10.72 8.40 -2.33
CA GLU A 122 10.90 9.77 -1.86
C GLU A 122 9.89 10.14 -0.77
N ASN A 123 8.74 9.47 -0.73
CA ASN A 123 7.71 9.73 0.26
C ASN A 123 7.01 8.45 0.73
N VAL A 124 6.72 8.40 2.03
CA VAL A 124 6.01 7.31 2.69
C VAL A 124 4.99 7.90 3.63
N GLU A 125 3.75 7.48 3.48
CA GLU A 125 2.67 7.84 4.38
C GLU A 125 1.98 6.58 4.90
N PHE A 126 1.88 6.48 6.23
CA PHE A 126 1.19 5.40 6.92
C PHE A 126 0.27 6.02 7.94
N GLU A 127 -1.03 5.74 7.90
CA GLU A 127 -1.95 6.36 8.85
C GLU A 127 -3.05 5.39 9.28
N GLU A 128 -3.27 5.23 10.59
CA GLU A 128 -4.44 4.53 11.14
C GLU A 128 -4.59 3.08 10.62
N ASN A 129 -3.47 2.39 10.38
CA ASN A 129 -3.47 1.00 9.89
C ASN A 129 -3.62 0.00 11.04
N THR A 130 -4.05 -1.22 10.70
CA THR A 130 -4.22 -2.32 11.65
C THR A 130 -3.54 -3.61 11.18
N VAL A 131 -3.29 -4.52 12.11
CA VAL A 131 -2.82 -5.89 11.85
C VAL A 131 -3.84 -6.91 12.38
N GLY A 132 -4.21 -7.88 11.54
CA GLY A 132 -5.18 -8.92 11.89
C GLY A 132 -6.53 -8.33 12.32
N PRO A 133 -7.26 -9.00 13.24
CA PRO A 133 -8.41 -8.51 13.98
C PRO A 133 -8.72 -7.05 13.81
N TRP A 134 -7.97 -6.30 14.63
CA TRP A 134 -8.23 -4.93 15.02
C TRP A 134 -7.01 -4.33 15.74
N ASP A 135 -5.82 -4.94 15.68
CA ASP A 135 -4.67 -4.43 16.45
C ASP A 135 -4.16 -3.16 15.76
N ASP A 136 -4.27 -2.03 16.43
CA ASP A 136 -3.80 -0.75 15.91
C ASP A 136 -2.28 -0.76 15.78
N VAL A 137 -1.81 -0.25 14.66
CA VAL A 137 -0.39 -0.02 14.40
C VAL A 137 -0.01 1.32 15.01
N TRP A 138 0.92 1.28 15.96
CA TRP A 138 1.52 2.45 16.57
C TRP A 138 3.02 2.49 16.31
N PHE A 139 3.56 3.69 16.15
CA PHE A 139 4.99 3.93 16.04
C PHE A 139 5.44 4.76 17.22
N ARG A 140 6.48 4.30 17.90
CA ARG A 140 7.27 5.12 18.82
C ARG A 140 8.37 5.80 18.04
N TRP A 141 8.37 7.11 18.03
CA TRP A 141 9.41 7.92 17.41
C TRP A 141 10.61 8.13 18.35
N ALA A 142 11.73 8.61 17.80
CA ALA A 142 12.99 8.80 18.52
C ALA A 142 12.90 9.90 19.59
N ASP A 143 12.03 10.88 19.40
CA ASP A 143 11.67 11.91 20.37
C ASP A 143 10.81 11.37 21.54
N GLY A 144 10.34 10.12 21.43
CA GLY A 144 9.50 9.45 22.42
C GLY A 144 8.00 9.61 22.18
N GLU A 145 7.57 10.34 21.15
CA GLU A 145 6.16 10.44 20.77
C GLU A 145 5.61 9.12 20.23
N TYR A 146 4.29 8.97 20.36
CA TYR A 146 3.55 7.81 19.85
C TYR A 146 2.38 8.28 19.01
N ASP A 147 2.28 7.74 17.80
CA ASP A 147 1.12 7.94 16.95
C ASP A 147 0.79 6.70 16.13
N ARG A 148 -0.21 6.84 15.26
CA ARG A 148 -0.62 5.81 14.28
C ARG A 148 -0.05 6.07 12.88
N GLY A 149 1.18 6.60 12.81
CA GLY A 149 1.94 6.93 11.62
C GLY A 149 1.74 8.35 11.06
N ARG A 150 0.96 9.21 11.74
CA ARG A 150 0.63 10.57 11.27
C ARG A 150 1.86 11.44 11.01
N HIS A 151 2.90 11.31 11.82
CA HIS A 151 4.14 12.07 11.64
C HIS A 151 5.09 11.47 10.59
N ALA A 152 4.76 10.34 9.95
CA ALA A 152 5.66 9.70 8.99
C ALA A 152 6.09 10.66 7.86
N ARG A 153 5.18 11.48 7.34
CA ARG A 153 5.49 12.45 6.28
C ARG A 153 6.46 13.53 6.76
N GLU A 154 6.20 14.12 7.91
CA GLU A 154 7.05 15.15 8.51
C GLU A 154 8.45 14.58 8.79
N MET A 155 8.52 13.35 9.30
CA MET A 155 9.76 12.61 9.50
C MET A 155 10.51 12.35 8.19
N VAL A 156 9.82 12.01 7.10
CA VAL A 156 10.47 11.87 5.79
C VAL A 156 11.08 13.20 5.33
N GLU A 157 10.40 14.32 5.54
CA GLU A 157 10.91 15.65 5.19
C GLU A 157 12.13 16.05 6.04
N GLU A 158 12.17 15.65 7.32
CA GLU A 158 13.26 15.97 8.25
C GLU A 158 14.51 15.10 8.03
N LYS A 159 14.35 13.77 7.95
CA LYS A 159 15.47 12.81 8.00
C LYS A 159 15.51 11.82 6.83
N GLY A 160 14.59 11.97 5.87
CA GLY A 160 14.52 11.13 4.68
C GLY A 160 13.80 9.79 4.89
N VAL A 161 13.43 9.16 3.77
CA VAL A 161 12.63 7.93 3.74
C VAL A 161 13.28 6.78 4.50
N ARG A 162 14.57 6.53 4.24
CA ARG A 162 15.25 5.36 4.79
C ARG A 162 15.31 5.40 6.32
N GLN A 163 15.73 6.52 6.89
CA GLN A 163 15.82 6.69 8.34
C GLN A 163 14.43 6.68 9.00
N THR A 164 13.42 7.25 8.33
CA THR A 164 12.03 7.17 8.79
C THR A 164 11.52 5.74 8.84
N LEU A 165 11.76 4.95 7.80
CA LEU A 165 11.37 3.54 7.77
C LEU A 165 12.12 2.70 8.83
N ASP A 166 13.41 2.96 9.05
CA ASP A 166 14.18 2.34 10.14
C ASP A 166 13.55 2.59 11.50
N GLU A 167 13.16 3.83 11.76
CA GLU A 167 12.51 4.23 13.02
C GLU A 167 11.12 3.64 13.16
N MET A 168 10.32 3.62 12.09
CA MET A 168 9.01 2.96 12.08
C MET A 168 9.13 1.47 12.40
N ILE A 169 10.14 0.78 11.84
CA ILE A 169 10.37 -0.64 12.11
C ILE A 169 10.80 -0.85 13.59
N ALA A 170 11.75 -0.06 14.08
CA ALA A 170 12.25 -0.18 15.46
C ALA A 170 11.19 0.21 16.52
N GLY A 171 10.40 1.23 16.19
CA GLY A 171 9.37 1.83 17.03
C GLY A 171 8.02 1.13 16.98
N LEU A 172 7.83 0.13 16.12
CA LEU A 172 6.55 -0.53 15.92
C LEU A 172 6.00 -1.15 17.21
N ARG A 173 4.73 -0.87 17.50
CA ARG A 173 3.94 -1.46 18.58
C ARG A 173 2.55 -1.82 18.04
N LEU A 174 2.05 -2.98 18.47
CA LEU A 174 0.69 -3.42 18.18
C LEU A 174 -0.15 -3.26 19.44
N VAL A 175 -1.24 -2.50 19.34
CA VAL A 175 -2.10 -2.17 20.49
C VAL A 175 -3.52 -2.63 20.22
N ARG A 176 -4.05 -3.51 21.07
CA ARG A 176 -5.47 -3.88 21.03
C ARG A 176 -6.34 -2.72 21.50
N PRO A 177 -7.38 -2.34 20.75
CA PRO A 177 -8.40 -1.41 21.24
C PRO A 177 -9.02 -1.97 22.52
N ARG A 178 -9.11 -1.16 23.57
CA ARG A 178 -9.89 -1.54 24.75
C ARG A 178 -11.37 -1.51 24.35
N SER A 179 -11.99 -2.68 24.36
CA SER A 179 -13.43 -2.90 24.17
C SER A 179 -14.26 -2.29 25.28
#